data_AF-A0A182VC12-F1
#
_entry.id   AF-A0A182VC12-F1
#
_cell.length_a   1.000
_cell.length_b   1.000
_cell.length_c   1.000
_cell.angle_alpha   90.00
_cell.angle_beta   90.00
_cell.angle_gamma   90.00
#
_symmetry.space_group_name_H-M   'P 1'
#
loop_
_entity.id
_entity.type
_entity.pdbx_description
1 polymer ?
#
loop_
_entity_poly.entity_id
_entity_poly.type
_entity_poly.pdbx_seq_one_letter_code
_entity_poly.pdbx_strand_id
1 'polypeptide(L)'
;MWNQAPVQVPARIVWAAIDHDAELPCDITAPSSQDGVKLVLWFKDSTGIPLYSLDSRSGVPISAAQHSTIANDLGQRLFFSVGATPKEARLQIRNIKTSDGGVYRCRVDYFNSPTRNYRVNLTLAVPPEEPRIFDAQGKEISTVAGPFREGHELFLSCQVSGGE
;
A
#
# COMPACT_ATOMS: atom_id res chain seq x y z
N MET A 1 -37.66 -11.41 9.63
CA MET A 1 -36.26 -11.29 10.08
C MET A 1 -35.47 -10.71 8.92
N TRP A 2 -35.08 -9.45 8.98
CA TRP A 2 -34.40 -8.77 7.87
C TRP A 2 -32.94 -9.22 7.83
N ASN A 3 -32.56 -10.00 6.82
CA ASN A 3 -31.17 -10.20 6.44
C ASN A 3 -30.63 -8.87 5.91
N GLN A 4 -30.05 -8.05 6.78
CA GLN A 4 -29.18 -6.97 6.33
C GLN A 4 -27.91 -7.62 5.78
N ALA A 5 -27.77 -7.60 4.44
CA ALA A 5 -26.49 -7.86 3.82
C ALA A 5 -25.43 -6.93 4.45
N PRO A 6 -24.23 -7.41 4.79
CA PRO A 6 -23.20 -6.56 5.38
C PRO A 6 -22.91 -5.41 4.43
N VAL A 7 -22.94 -4.18 4.95
CA VAL A 7 -22.60 -2.96 4.20
C VAL A 7 -21.22 -3.15 3.58
N GLN A 8 -21.16 -3.30 2.26
CA GLN A 8 -19.90 -3.46 1.55
C GLN A 8 -19.21 -2.09 1.46
N VAL A 9 -18.25 -1.85 2.34
CA VAL A 9 -17.36 -0.69 2.23
C VAL A 9 -16.54 -0.83 0.95
N PRO A 10 -16.55 0.14 0.02
CA PRO A 10 -15.73 0.10 -1.18
C PRO A 10 -14.24 0.18 -0.80
N ALA A 11 -13.40 -0.57 -1.51
CA ALA A 11 -11.96 -0.59 -1.26
C ALA A 11 -11.26 0.58 -1.97
N ARG A 12 -10.43 1.33 -1.26
CA ARG A 12 -9.51 2.31 -1.86
C ARG A 12 -8.40 1.58 -2.59
N ILE A 13 -8.16 1.91 -3.86
CA ILE A 13 -7.07 1.31 -4.63
C ILE A 13 -5.75 1.98 -4.25
N VAL A 14 -4.71 1.18 -4.00
CA VAL A 14 -3.32 1.60 -3.81
C VAL A 14 -2.45 0.76 -4.74
N TRP A 15 -1.56 1.42 -5.46
CA TRP A 15 -0.60 0.78 -6.35
C TRP A 15 0.77 0.70 -5.68
N ALA A 16 1.46 -0.43 -5.85
CA ALA A 16 2.84 -0.56 -5.43
C ALA A 16 3.60 -1.46 -6.40
N ALA A 17 4.85 -1.10 -6.70
CA ALA A 17 5.73 -1.95 -7.48
C ALA A 17 6.28 -3.11 -6.64
N ILE A 18 6.55 -4.24 -7.29
CA ILE A 18 7.30 -5.35 -6.68
C ILE A 18 8.68 -4.85 -6.23
N ASP A 19 9.20 -5.41 -5.14
CA ASP A 19 10.48 -5.05 -4.49
C ASP A 19 10.56 -3.63 -3.92
N HIS A 20 9.45 -2.87 -3.95
CA HIS A 20 9.33 -1.56 -3.32
C HIS A 20 8.44 -1.62 -2.08
N ASP A 21 8.42 -0.53 -1.30
CA ASP A 21 7.56 -0.41 -0.13
C ASP A 21 6.16 0.08 -0.54
N ALA A 22 5.12 -0.41 0.13
CA ALA A 22 3.75 0.07 0.00
C ALA A 22 3.23 0.69 1.30
N GLU A 23 2.38 1.71 1.18
CA GLU A 23 1.72 2.32 2.33
C GLU A 23 0.19 2.23 2.18
N LEU A 24 -0.45 1.49 3.09
CA LEU A 24 -1.89 1.32 3.10
C LEU A 24 -2.52 2.28 4.12
N PRO A 25 -3.30 3.28 3.67
CA PRO A 25 -3.83 4.31 4.55
C PRO A 25 -4.95 3.77 5.45
N CYS A 26 -4.98 4.25 6.70
CA CYS A 26 -6.09 4.03 7.62
C CYS A 26 -6.24 5.23 8.56
N ASP A 27 -7.34 5.98 8.40
CA ASP A 27 -7.64 7.10 9.29
C ASP A 27 -8.09 6.59 10.66
N ILE A 28 -7.24 6.76 11.68
CA ILE A 28 -7.54 6.36 13.05
C ILE A 28 -8.13 7.50 13.90
N THR A 29 -8.52 8.62 13.29
CA THR A 29 -9.10 9.77 14.01
C THR A 29 -10.38 9.37 14.75
N ALA A 30 -10.40 9.60 16.06
CA ALA A 30 -11.59 9.39 16.87
C ALA A 30 -12.72 10.34 16.44
N PRO A 31 -13.98 9.87 16.33
CA PRO A 31 -15.11 10.74 16.00
C PRO A 31 -15.32 11.88 17.01
N SER A 32 -14.98 11.64 18.27
CA SER A 32 -15.03 12.61 19.37
C SER A 32 -13.63 12.93 19.87
N SER A 33 -13.37 14.20 20.17
CA SER A 33 -12.08 14.65 20.73
C SER A 33 -11.82 14.15 22.15
N GLN A 34 -12.86 13.69 22.86
CA GLN A 34 -12.76 13.11 24.20
C GLN A 34 -12.59 11.59 24.18
N ASP A 35 -12.50 10.98 22.99
CA ASP A 35 -12.36 9.55 22.80
C ASP A 35 -10.99 9.19 22.23
N GLY A 36 -10.56 7.95 22.48
CA GLY A 36 -9.25 7.45 22.08
C GLY A 36 -9.37 6.19 21.24
N VAL A 37 -8.31 5.93 20.46
CA VAL A 37 -8.14 4.64 19.79
C VAL A 37 -7.83 3.59 20.85
N LYS A 38 -8.58 2.48 20.84
CA LYS A 38 -8.43 1.33 21.75
C LYS A 38 -7.67 0.19 21.11
N LEU A 39 -7.93 -0.08 19.83
CA LEU A 39 -7.31 -1.17 19.09
C LEU A 39 -7.32 -0.83 17.60
N VAL A 40 -6.20 -1.05 16.93
CA VAL A 40 -6.12 -1.05 15.45
C VAL A 40 -5.77 -2.45 15.01
N LEU A 41 -6.56 -3.02 14.10
CA LEU A 41 -6.35 -4.36 13.56
C LEU A 41 -6.30 -4.31 12.04
N TRP A 42 -5.30 -4.95 11.45
CA TRP A 42 -5.23 -5.18 10.02
C TRP A 42 -5.46 -6.64 9.69
N PHE A 43 -6.17 -6.88 8.59
CA PHE A 43 -6.47 -8.19 8.04
C PHE A 43 -6.18 -8.18 6.53
N LYS A 44 -5.84 -9.33 5.95
CA LYS A 44 -5.67 -9.52 4.50
C LYS A 44 -6.64 -10.60 4.05
N ASP A 45 -7.39 -10.30 3.00
CA ASP A 45 -8.36 -11.20 2.40
C ASP A 45 -9.37 -11.76 3.44
N SER A 46 -9.67 -13.05 3.37
CA SER A 46 -10.60 -13.77 4.25
C SER A 46 -9.91 -14.55 5.38
N THR A 47 -8.63 -14.28 5.67
CA THR A 47 -7.80 -15.01 6.66
C THR A 47 -8.38 -15.10 8.07
N GLY A 48 -9.33 -14.23 8.43
CA GLY A 48 -10.08 -14.28 9.70
C GLY A 48 -9.29 -13.82 10.94
N ILE A 49 -7.96 -13.91 10.91
CA ILE A 49 -7.05 -13.45 11.96
C ILE A 49 -6.32 -12.16 11.55
N PRO A 50 -5.99 -11.27 12.50
CA PRO A 50 -5.25 -10.05 12.17
C PRO A 50 -3.78 -10.34 11.84
N LEU A 51 -3.25 -9.69 10.80
CA LEU A 51 -1.83 -9.71 10.43
C LEU A 51 -0.99 -8.67 11.19
N TYR A 52 -1.64 -7.61 11.68
CA TYR A 52 -1.02 -6.58 12.51
C TYR A 52 -2.02 -6.07 13.55
N SER A 53 -1.56 -5.78 14.77
CA SER A 53 -2.37 -5.14 15.80
C SER A 53 -1.60 -4.04 16.53
N LEU A 54 -2.29 -2.96 16.90
CA LEU A 54 -1.86 -1.98 17.90
C LEU A 54 -2.86 -2.01 19.05
N ASP A 55 -2.38 -2.29 20.26
CA ASP A 55 -3.21 -2.43 21.46
C ASP A 55 -2.87 -1.35 22.50
N SER A 56 -3.81 -0.43 22.71
CA SER A 56 -3.73 0.67 23.69
C SER A 56 -4.70 0.49 24.86
N ARG A 57 -5.27 -0.71 25.05
CA ARG A 57 -6.26 -0.98 26.11
C ARG A 57 -5.74 -0.74 27.53
N SER A 58 -4.43 -0.73 27.72
CA SER A 58 -3.76 -0.38 28.97
C SER A 58 -3.83 1.12 29.32
N GLY A 59 -4.45 1.96 28.48
CA GLY A 59 -4.59 3.40 28.70
C GLY A 59 -3.39 4.22 28.22
N VAL A 60 -2.48 3.60 27.47
CA VAL A 60 -1.37 4.31 26.82
C VAL A 60 -1.85 5.00 25.52
N PRO A 61 -1.22 6.12 25.11
CA PRO A 61 -1.46 6.69 23.79
C PRO A 61 -1.20 5.67 22.67
N ILE A 62 -1.90 5.78 21.54
CA ILE A 62 -1.75 4.85 20.42
C ILE A 62 -0.32 4.81 19.86
N SER A 63 0.46 5.88 20.02
CA SER A 63 1.88 5.95 19.65
C SER A 63 2.79 5.08 20.52
N ALA A 64 2.34 4.69 21.71
CA ALA A 64 3.03 3.81 22.65
C ALA A 64 2.28 2.48 22.85
N ALA A 65 1.32 2.17 21.98
CA ALA A 65 0.56 0.93 22.02
C ALA A 65 1.46 -0.28 21.84
N GLN A 66 1.04 -1.44 22.34
CA GLN A 66 1.75 -2.67 22.07
C GLN A 66 1.48 -3.13 20.64
N HIS A 67 2.54 -3.44 19.89
CA HIS A 67 2.45 -3.95 18.53
C HIS A 67 2.55 -5.48 18.51
N SER A 68 1.78 -6.13 17.64
CA SER A 68 1.97 -7.55 17.32
C SER A 68 1.74 -7.80 15.85
N THR A 69 2.45 -8.79 15.29
CA THR A 69 2.34 -9.20 13.89
C THR A 69 2.18 -10.71 13.80
N ILE A 70 1.62 -11.18 12.69
CA ILE A 70 1.56 -12.61 12.40
C ILE A 70 2.98 -13.19 12.22
N ALA A 71 3.21 -14.40 12.72
CA ALA A 71 4.52 -15.08 12.65
C ALA A 71 4.77 -15.72 11.26
N ASN A 72 4.82 -14.91 10.20
CA ASN A 72 5.16 -15.34 8.85
C ASN A 72 6.01 -14.29 8.11
N ASP A 73 6.40 -14.58 6.86
CA ASP A 73 7.19 -13.68 6.02
C ASP A 73 6.57 -12.28 5.87
N LEU A 74 5.26 -12.20 5.61
CA LEU A 74 4.57 -10.93 5.48
C LEU A 74 4.67 -10.15 6.80
N GLY A 75 4.37 -10.78 7.93
CA GLY A 75 4.38 -10.14 9.25
C GLY A 75 5.74 -9.58 9.68
N GLN A 76 6.85 -10.10 9.18
CA GLN A 76 8.20 -9.55 9.40
C GLN A 76 8.47 -8.25 8.62
N ARG A 77 7.69 -8.01 7.54
CA ARG A 77 7.82 -6.84 6.66
C ARG A 77 6.78 -5.76 6.96
N LEU A 78 5.91 -5.98 7.93
CA LEU A 78 4.87 -5.04 8.32
C LEU A 78 5.34 -4.08 9.40
N PHE A 79 5.04 -2.81 9.19
CA PHE A 79 5.24 -1.75 10.17
C PHE A 79 4.01 -0.85 10.19
N PHE A 80 3.76 -0.21 11.32
CA PHE A 80 2.70 0.79 11.41
C PHE A 80 3.29 2.11 11.84
N SER A 81 2.87 3.18 11.17
CA SER A 81 3.28 4.53 11.52
C SER A 81 2.06 5.44 11.57
N VAL A 82 2.11 6.40 12.49
CA VAL A 82 1.19 7.53 12.55
C VAL A 82 1.98 8.74 12.07
N GLY A 83 1.44 9.46 11.07
CA GLY A 83 2.04 10.70 10.55
C GLY A 83 1.92 11.86 11.53
N ALA A 84 1.89 13.09 11.01
CA ALA A 84 1.70 14.28 11.84
C ALA A 84 0.33 14.30 12.52
N THR A 85 -0.66 13.67 11.88
CA THR A 85 -2.03 13.55 12.38
C THR A 85 -2.52 12.09 12.36
N PRO A 86 -3.54 11.73 13.17
CA PRO A 86 -4.15 10.40 13.14
C PRO A 86 -4.75 10.01 11.77
N LYS A 87 -5.05 10.99 10.90
CA LYS A 87 -5.53 10.76 9.53
C LYS A 87 -4.48 10.17 8.60
N GLU A 88 -3.21 10.39 8.90
CA GLU A 88 -2.05 9.95 8.11
C GLU A 88 -1.49 8.62 8.60
N ALA A 89 -2.24 7.90 9.45
CA ALA A 89 -1.82 6.59 9.90
C ALA A 89 -1.88 5.56 8.76
N ARG A 90 -0.88 4.68 8.73
CA ARG A 90 -0.68 3.75 7.62
C ARG A 90 0.01 2.46 8.06
N LEU A 91 -0.40 1.36 7.43
CA LEU A 91 0.35 0.11 7.46
C LEU A 91 1.35 0.14 6.32
N GLN A 92 2.62 0.01 6.65
CA GLN A 92 3.71 -0.09 5.70
C GLN A 92 4.04 -1.56 5.47
N ILE A 93 4.17 -1.96 4.20
CA ILE A 93 4.63 -3.29 3.81
C ILE A 93 5.93 -3.10 3.04
N ARG A 94 7.04 -3.60 3.59
CA ARG A 94 8.35 -3.50 2.93
C ARG A 94 8.57 -4.58 1.90
N ASN A 95 9.34 -4.27 0.85
CA ASN A 95 9.75 -5.23 -0.20
C ASN A 95 8.57 -6.09 -0.69
N ILE A 96 7.62 -5.46 -1.36
CA ILE A 96 6.39 -6.08 -1.84
C ILE A 96 6.67 -7.29 -2.73
N LYS A 97 5.94 -8.38 -2.48
CA LYS A 97 5.97 -9.62 -3.27
C LYS A 97 4.66 -9.79 -4.04
N THR A 98 4.67 -10.62 -5.08
CA THR A 98 3.47 -10.96 -5.88
C THR A 98 2.30 -11.47 -5.03
N SER A 99 2.59 -12.20 -3.95
CA SER A 99 1.59 -12.72 -3.01
C SER A 99 0.95 -11.67 -2.10
N ASP A 100 1.53 -10.46 -2.01
CA ASP A 100 1.08 -9.41 -1.11
C ASP A 100 -0.11 -8.64 -1.68
N GLY A 101 -0.36 -8.73 -2.99
CA GLY A 101 -1.55 -8.19 -3.63
C GLY A 101 -2.84 -8.73 -3.00
N GLY A 102 -3.87 -7.90 -3.00
CA GLY A 102 -5.18 -8.27 -2.47
C GLY A 102 -5.82 -7.19 -1.60
N VAL A 103 -6.91 -7.58 -0.92
CA VAL A 103 -7.72 -6.62 -0.16
C VAL A 103 -7.34 -6.68 1.32
N TYR A 104 -6.88 -5.55 1.82
CA TYR A 104 -6.60 -5.33 3.23
C TYR A 104 -7.77 -4.62 3.90
N ARG A 105 -8.04 -4.97 5.16
CA ARG A 105 -9.04 -4.30 5.98
C ARG A 105 -8.39 -3.76 7.25
N CYS A 106 -8.51 -2.45 7.45
CA CYS A 106 -8.19 -1.80 8.72
C CYS A 106 -9.47 -1.70 9.54
N ARG A 107 -9.44 -2.20 10.78
CA ARG A 107 -10.49 -2.03 11.78
C ARG A 107 -9.93 -1.18 12.92
N VAL A 108 -10.62 -0.09 13.23
CA VAL A 108 -10.29 0.82 14.32
C VAL A 108 -11.40 0.75 15.35
N ASP A 109 -11.07 0.22 16.52
CA ASP A 109 -11.96 0.24 17.68
C ASP A 109 -11.57 1.42 18.57
N TYR A 110 -12.57 2.16 19.02
CA TYR A 110 -12.42 3.26 19.97
C TYR A 110 -12.91 2.81 21.36
N PHE A 111 -12.64 3.59 22.40
CA PHE A 111 -13.14 3.27 23.73
C PHE A 111 -14.65 3.46 23.84
N ASN A 112 -15.16 4.57 23.27
CA ASN A 112 -16.56 4.98 23.44
C ASN A 112 -17.31 5.14 22.12
N SER A 113 -16.60 5.33 21.01
CA SER A 113 -17.20 5.51 19.68
C SER A 113 -17.38 4.20 18.92
N PRO A 114 -18.31 4.14 17.97
CA PRO A 114 -18.47 2.98 17.09
C PRO A 114 -17.20 2.65 16.30
N THR A 115 -16.91 1.36 16.15
CA THR A 115 -15.82 0.85 15.31
C THR A 115 -15.92 1.36 13.88
N ARG A 116 -14.78 1.73 13.29
CA ARG A 116 -14.67 2.06 11.86
C ARG A 116 -13.90 0.97 11.12
N ASN A 117 -14.31 0.70 9.88
CA ASN A 117 -13.63 -0.23 8.99
C ASN A 117 -13.29 0.45 7.67
N TYR A 118 -12.05 0.27 7.22
CA TYR A 118 -11.55 0.74 5.94
C TYR A 118 -11.08 -0.46 5.13
N ARG A 119 -11.29 -0.42 3.81
CA ARG A 119 -10.78 -1.43 2.89
C ARG A 119 -9.82 -0.78 1.92
N VAL A 120 -8.69 -1.45 1.67
CA VAL A 120 -7.66 -1.03 0.72
C VAL A 120 -7.39 -2.20 -0.21
N ASN A 121 -7.48 -1.99 -1.52
CA ASN A 121 -7.08 -2.96 -2.52
C ASN A 121 -5.65 -2.63 -2.98
N LEU A 122 -4.68 -3.44 -2.55
CA LEU A 122 -3.29 -3.32 -2.99
C LEU A 122 -3.17 -4.01 -4.35
N THR A 123 -3.05 -3.19 -5.39
CA THR A 123 -2.80 -3.64 -6.76
C THR A 123 -1.31 -3.56 -7.04
N LEU A 124 -0.74 -4.65 -7.53
CA LEU A 124 0.68 -4.72 -7.81
C LEU A 124 0.93 -4.18 -9.20
N ALA A 125 1.78 -3.17 -9.29
CA ALA A 125 2.30 -2.71 -10.56
C ALA A 125 3.52 -3.56 -10.91
N VAL A 126 3.56 -4.09 -12.12
CA VAL A 126 4.77 -4.71 -12.65
C VAL A 126 5.54 -3.60 -13.36
N PRO A 127 6.79 -3.27 -12.96
CA PRO A 127 7.56 -2.29 -13.70
C PRO A 127 7.83 -2.83 -15.12
N PRO A 128 7.83 -1.95 -16.14
CA PRO A 128 8.23 -2.36 -17.47
C PRO A 128 9.72 -2.71 -17.52
N GLU A 129 10.14 -3.36 -18.61
CA GLU A 129 11.56 -3.57 -18.91
C GLU A 129 12.30 -2.24 -19.13
N GLU A 130 13.62 -2.27 -19.01
CA GLU A 130 14.46 -1.09 -19.28
C GLU A 130 14.24 -0.59 -20.72
N PRO A 131 14.06 0.73 -20.92
CA PRO A 131 13.83 1.28 -22.26
C PRO A 131 15.01 1.05 -23.20
N ARG A 132 14.72 0.56 -24.40
CA ARG A 132 15.70 0.35 -25.47
C ARG A 132 15.52 1.40 -26.55
N ILE A 133 16.59 2.14 -26.87
CA ILE A 133 16.56 3.21 -27.86
C ILE A 133 17.09 2.68 -29.19
N PHE A 134 16.44 3.00 -30.29
CA PHE A 134 16.79 2.59 -31.64
C PHE A 134 16.93 3.80 -32.56
N ASP A 135 17.84 3.73 -33.52
CA ASP A 135 17.99 4.72 -34.59
C ASP A 135 16.93 4.56 -35.71
N ALA A 136 17.01 5.42 -36.72
CA ALA A 136 16.14 5.39 -37.89
C ALA A 136 16.19 4.09 -38.70
N GLN A 137 17.27 3.30 -38.56
CA GLN A 137 17.46 2.02 -39.23
C GLN A 137 17.01 0.84 -38.35
N GLY A 138 16.50 1.10 -37.14
CA GLY A 138 16.10 0.07 -36.19
C GLY A 138 17.28 -0.58 -35.48
N LYS A 139 18.47 0.01 -35.52
CA LYS A 139 19.63 -0.45 -34.76
C LYS A 139 19.56 0.12 -33.34
N GLU A 140 19.76 -0.75 -32.36
CA GLU A 140 19.79 -0.36 -30.96
C GLU A 140 21.01 0.52 -30.65
N ILE A 141 20.76 1.60 -29.92
CA ILE A 141 21.75 2.54 -29.40
C ILE A 141 21.97 2.24 -27.93
N SER A 142 23.16 1.72 -27.59
CA SER A 142 23.49 1.32 -26.21
C SER A 142 24.09 2.45 -25.35
N THR A 143 24.62 3.51 -25.96
CA THR A 143 25.31 4.59 -25.20
C THR A 143 25.04 5.97 -25.78
N VAL A 144 25.60 6.28 -26.96
CA VAL A 144 25.51 7.60 -27.58
C VAL A 144 24.89 7.47 -28.97
N ALA A 145 23.83 8.23 -29.20
CA ALA A 145 23.20 8.36 -30.51
C ALA A 145 24.02 9.34 -31.37
N GLY A 146 24.35 8.94 -32.61
CA GLY A 146 25.03 9.80 -33.59
C GLY A 146 26.42 9.28 -34.01
N PRO A 147 27.24 10.12 -34.68
CA PRO A 147 27.07 11.57 -34.88
C PRO A 147 25.96 11.92 -35.90
N PHE A 148 25.30 13.05 -35.69
CA PHE A 148 24.26 13.57 -36.57
C PHE A 148 24.73 14.83 -37.29
N ARG A 149 24.18 15.10 -38.48
CA ARG A 149 24.50 16.29 -39.26
C ARG A 149 23.58 17.44 -38.86
N GLU A 150 24.15 18.63 -38.72
CA GLU A 150 23.38 19.86 -38.54
C GLU A 150 22.46 20.08 -39.75
N GLY A 151 21.22 20.49 -39.48
CA GLY A 151 20.19 20.73 -40.50
C GLY A 151 19.47 19.47 -41.02
N HIS A 152 19.82 18.27 -40.55
CA HIS A 152 19.11 17.04 -40.89
C HIS A 152 18.07 16.65 -39.83
N GLU A 153 17.00 15.98 -40.26
CA GLU A 153 16.03 15.36 -39.34
C GLU A 153 16.63 14.13 -38.65
N LEU A 154 16.31 13.99 -37.37
CA LEU A 154 16.77 12.92 -36.49
C LEU A 154 15.58 12.09 -36.05
N PHE A 155 15.71 10.77 -36.15
CA PHE A 155 14.70 9.82 -35.67
C PHE A 155 15.31 8.88 -34.65
N LEU A 156 14.71 8.86 -33.46
CA LEU A 156 14.99 7.91 -32.39
C LEU A 156 13.68 7.28 -31.95
N SER A 157 13.67 5.96 -31.76
CA SER A 157 12.54 5.22 -31.23
C SER A 157 12.91 4.68 -29.86
N CYS A 158 12.05 4.90 -28.87
CA CYS A 158 12.16 4.25 -27.56
C CYS A 158 11.14 3.12 -27.51
N GLN A 159 11.60 1.90 -27.29
CA GLN A 159 10.73 0.73 -27.12
C GLN A 159 10.88 0.18 -25.71
N VAL A 160 9.74 -0.15 -25.12
CA VAL A 160 9.61 -0.68 -23.77
C VAL A 160 8.63 -1.85 -23.85
N SER A 161 8.97 -2.97 -23.24
CA SER A 161 8.11 -4.15 -23.13
C SER A 161 7.67 -4.38 -21.70
N GLY A 162 6.52 -5.03 -21.52
CA GLY A 162 5.96 -5.30 -20.20
C GLY A 162 5.36 -4.06 -19.52
N GLY A 163 5.03 -4.23 -18.24
CA GLY A 163 4.29 -3.24 -17.45
C GLY A 163 2.80 -3.53 -17.37
N GLU A 164 2.25 -3.51 -16.14
CA GLU A 164 0.80 -3.49 -15.86
C GLU A 164 0.47 -2.61 -14.66
#